data_AF-A0A926BMC9-F1
#
_entry.id   AF-A0A926BMC9-F1
#
_cell.length_a   1.000
_cell.length_b   1.000
_cell.length_c   1.000
_cell.angle_alpha   90.00
_cell.angle_beta   90.00
_cell.angle_gamma   90.00
#
_symmetry.space_group_name_H-M   'P 1'
#
loop_
_entity.id
_entity.type
_entity.pdbx_description
1 polymer ?
#
loop_
_entity_poly.entity_id
_entity_poly.type
_entity_poly.pdbx_seq_one_letter_code
_entity_poly.pdbx_strand_id
1 'polypeptide(L)' 'YVCYVVGNRKVKGVVLPTDVAVRDFFITNGYDYVTTHERQIPNKRMPARNSPSNVTGKQDTTMTREYVVVLRRP' A
#
# COMPACT_ATOMS: atom_id res chain seq x y z
N TYR A 1 1.51 19.97 4.73
CA TYR A 1 1.76 18.52 4.91
C TYR A 1 0.82 17.74 4.00
N VAL A 2 1.27 16.59 3.52
CA VAL A 2 0.49 15.60 2.76
C VAL A 2 0.57 14.28 3.51
N CYS A 3 -0.58 13.65 3.77
CA CYS A 3 -0.67 12.31 4.34
C CYS A 3 -1.36 11.42 3.32
N TYR A 4 -0.63 10.45 2.76
CA TYR A 4 -1.14 9.57 1.71
C TYR A 4 -1.18 8.13 2.22
N VAL A 5 -2.37 7.52 2.21
CA VAL A 5 -2.56 6.14 2.67
C VAL A 5 -2.47 5.19 1.48
N VAL A 6 -1.49 4.29 1.49
CA VAL A 6 -1.19 3.35 0.39
C VAL A 6 -1.31 1.91 0.88
N GLY A 7 -2.16 1.12 0.24
CA GLY A 7 -2.12 -0.34 0.36
C GLY A 7 -1.28 -0.94 -0.76
N ASN A 8 -0.15 -1.58 -0.40
CA ASN A 8 0.74 -2.20 -1.37
C ASN A 8 0.01 -3.25 -2.23
N ARG A 9 0.17 -3.10 -3.55
CA ARG A 9 -0.54 -3.93 -4.53
C ARG A 9 0.25 -5.20 -4.79
N LYS A 10 -0.46 -6.30 -4.98
CA LYS A 10 0.14 -7.57 -5.40
C LYS A 10 -0.35 -7.90 -6.81
N VAL A 11 0.58 -8.11 -7.73
CA VAL A 11 0.30 -8.44 -9.14
C VAL A 11 1.09 -9.68 -9.50
N LYS A 12 0.41 -10.71 -10.03
CA LYS A 12 1.03 -12.01 -10.37
C LYS A 12 1.89 -12.59 -9.22
N GLY A 13 1.44 -12.44 -7.98
CA GLY A 13 2.14 -12.94 -6.79
C GLY A 13 3.26 -12.03 -6.25
N VAL A 14 3.66 -11.01 -7.00
CA VAL A 14 4.70 -10.06 -6.59
C VAL A 14 4.08 -8.85 -5.90
N VAL A 15 4.59 -8.51 -4.72
CA VAL A 15 4.20 -7.29 -4.00
C VAL A 15 4.95 -6.11 -4.60
N LEU A 16 4.22 -5.11 -5.07
CA LEU A 16 4.74 -3.85 -5.56
C LEU A 16 4.85 -2.87 -4.37
N PRO A 17 6.02 -2.30 -4.09
CA PRO A 17 6.23 -1.35 -3.00
C PRO A 17 5.68 0.03 -3.40
N THR A 18 4.36 0.14 -3.53
CA THR A 18 3.70 1.36 -4.00
C THR A 18 3.79 2.50 -3.00
N ASP A 19 3.95 2.22 -1.70
CA ASP A 19 4.24 3.21 -0.66
C ASP A 19 5.57 3.94 -0.94
N VAL A 20 6.59 3.19 -1.34
CA VAL A 20 7.91 3.71 -1.76
C VAL A 20 7.76 4.51 -3.05
N ALA A 21 7.06 3.98 -4.04
CA ALA A 21 6.84 4.69 -5.30
C ALA A 21 6.12 6.04 -5.10
N VAL A 22 5.11 6.09 -4.21
CA VAL A 22 4.40 7.33 -3.85
C VAL A 22 5.34 8.31 -3.14
N ARG A 23 6.13 7.84 -2.16
CA ARG A 23 7.15 8.66 -1.48
C ARG A 23 8.09 9.30 -2.51
N ASP A 24 8.69 8.48 -3.38
CA ASP A 24 9.68 8.94 -4.35
C ASP A 24 9.08 9.87 -5.39
N PHE A 25 7.81 9.65 -5.77
CA PHE A 25 7.07 10.57 -6.63
C PHE A 25 6.95 11.96 -5.98
N PHE A 26 6.54 12.04 -4.71
CA PHE A 26 6.44 13.34 -4.04
C PHE A 26 7.81 14.01 -3.84
N ILE A 27 8.85 13.26 -3.48
CA ILE A 27 10.22 13.78 -3.36
C ILE A 27 10.68 14.39 -4.69
N THR A 28 10.46 13.68 -5.81
CA THR A 28 10.80 14.17 -7.16
C THR A 28 10.02 15.43 -7.54
N ASN A 29 8.85 15.64 -6.94
CA ASN A 29 8.03 16.85 -7.11
C ASN A 29 8.30 17.93 -6.03
N GLY A 30 9.44 17.85 -5.34
CA GLY A 30 9.91 18.89 -4.41
C GLY A 30 9.26 18.84 -3.03
N TYR A 31 8.81 17.68 -2.55
CA TYR A 31 8.35 17.52 -1.16
C TYR A 31 9.46 16.90 -0.29
N ASP A 32 9.48 17.28 0.98
CA ASP A 32 10.33 16.64 1.98
C ASP A 32 9.62 15.40 2.54
N TYR A 33 10.32 14.26 2.56
CA TYR A 33 9.86 13.08 3.28
C TYR A 33 9.97 13.31 4.79
N VAL A 34 8.88 13.02 5.52
CA VAL A 34 8.86 13.11 6.98
C VAL A 34 8.95 11.72 7.60
N THR A 35 8.00 10.84 7.26
CA THR A 35 7.95 9.47 7.81
C THR A 35 6.93 8.62 7.04
N THR A 36 7.01 7.30 7.20
CA THR A 36 5.99 6.35 6.76
C THR A 36 5.58 5.49 7.95
N HIS A 37 4.30 5.47 8.27
CA HIS A 37 3.75 4.62 9.32
C HIS A 37 3.06 3.39 8.74
N GLU A 38 3.36 2.21 9.24
CA GLU A 38 2.60 1.01 8.93
C GLU A 38 1.37 0.90 9.84
N ARG A 39 0.20 0.62 9.23
CA ARG A 39 -1.08 0.47 9.92
C ARG A 39 -1.72 -0.86 9.56
N GLN A 40 -2.20 -1.58 10.57
CA GLN A 40 -3.03 -2.77 10.37
C GLN A 40 -4.46 -2.39 10.00
N ILE A 41 -5.10 -3.20 9.16
CA ILE A 41 -6.52 -3.08 8.77
C ILE A 41 -7.29 -4.25 9.39
N PRO A 42 -7.63 -4.21 10.70
CA PRO A 42 -8.28 -5.32 11.38
C PRO A 42 -9.70 -5.58 10.84
N ASN A 43 -10.46 -4.51 10.58
CA ASN A 43 -11.85 -4.59 10.10
C ASN A 43 -11.92 -4.29 8.60
N LYS A 44 -11.38 -5.20 7.78
CA LYS A 44 -11.38 -5.03 6.33
C LYS A 44 -12.72 -5.46 5.72
N ARG A 45 -13.40 -4.53 5.02
CA ARG A 45 -14.64 -4.83 4.27
C ARG A 45 -14.44 -5.85 3.15
N MET A 46 -13.24 -5.90 2.59
CA MET A 46 -12.86 -6.90 1.60
C MET A 46 -12.55 -8.23 2.29
N PRO A 47 -12.88 -9.39 1.70
CA PRO A 47 -12.54 -10.70 2.26
C PRO A 47 -11.05 -10.85 2.58
N ALA A 48 -10.72 -11.60 3.62
CA ALA A 48 -9.33 -11.88 4.03
C ALA A 48 -8.53 -12.69 2.98
N ARG A 49 -9.24 -13.38 2.08
CA ARG A 49 -8.67 -14.16 0.98
C ARG A 49 -9.37 -13.83 -0.32
N ASN A 50 -8.62 -13.82 -1.42
CA ASN A 50 -9.14 -13.68 -2.77
C ASN A 50 -8.58 -14.79 -3.68
N SER A 51 -9.09 -14.95 -4.90
CA SER A 51 -8.47 -15.80 -5.94
C SER A 51 -7.99 -14.91 -7.08
N PRO A 52 -6.74 -14.39 -7.03
CA PRO A 52 -6.21 -13.53 -8.09
C PRO A 52 -6.11 -14.25 -9.44
N SER A 53 -5.93 -15.58 -9.39
CA SER A 53 -5.86 -16.44 -10.57
C SER A 53 -7.21 -16.84 -11.15
N ASN A 54 -8.31 -16.56 -10.44
CA ASN A 54 -9.65 -17.02 -10.78
C ASN A 54 -9.80 -18.55 -10.95
N VAL A 55 -8.86 -19.32 -10.42
CA VAL A 55 -8.91 -20.79 -10.38
C VAL A 55 -9.55 -21.21 -9.05
N THR A 56 -10.59 -22.05 -9.13
CA THR A 56 -11.29 -22.60 -7.96
C THR A 56 -10.31 -23.26 -7.00
N GLY A 57 -10.44 -22.95 -5.71
CA GLY A 57 -9.57 -23.48 -4.65
C GLY A 57 -8.20 -22.81 -4.53
N LYS A 58 -7.75 -22.06 -5.54
CA LYS A 58 -6.47 -21.32 -5.49
C LYS A 58 -6.69 -19.93 -4.89
N GLN A 59 -6.47 -19.82 -3.58
CA GLN A 59 -6.63 -18.55 -2.83
C GLN A 59 -5.27 -17.91 -2.50
N ASP A 60 -5.27 -16.59 -2.34
CA ASP A 60 -4.18 -15.79 -1.78
C ASP A 60 -4.75 -14.88 -0.69
N THR A 61 -3.88 -14.36 0.19
CA THR A 61 -4.26 -13.41 1.23
C THR A 61 -4.45 -12.01 0.65
N THR A 62 -5.50 -11.31 1.08
CA THR A 62 -5.63 -9.88 0.77
C THR A 62 -4.74 -9.03 1.66
N MET A 63 -4.52 -7.77 1.27
CA MET A 63 -3.72 -6.84 2.06
C MET A 63 -4.35 -6.63 3.45
N THR A 64 -3.58 -6.85 4.50
CA THR A 64 -4.00 -6.62 5.89
C THR A 64 -3.33 -5.40 6.50
N ARG A 65 -2.46 -4.73 5.74
CA ARG A 65 -1.69 -3.57 6.16
C ARG A 65 -1.67 -2.51 5.07
N GLU A 66 -1.50 -1.28 5.49
CA GLU A 66 -1.34 -0.10 4.65
C GLU A 66 -0.30 0.83 5.26
N TYR A 67 0.21 1.74 4.44
CA TYR A 67 1.30 2.63 4.77
C TYR A 67 0.81 4.07 4.67
N VAL A 68 0.96 4.84 5.74
CA VAL A 68 0.65 6.26 5.77
C VAL A 68 1.95 7.01 5.52
N VAL A 69 2.14 7.46 4.28
CA VAL A 69 3.29 8.27 3.87
C VAL A 69 3.01 9.73 4.22
N VAL A 70 3.83 10.30 5.09
CA VAL A 70 3.74 11.70 5.52
C VAL A 70 4.87 12.50 4.88
N LEU A 71 4.48 13.54 4.15
CA LEU A 71 5.39 14.46 3.49
C LEU A 71 5.07 15.91 3.86
N ARG A 72 6.06 16.78 3.74
CA ARG A 72 5.93 18.22 3.97
C ARG A 72 6.21 18.96 2.67
N ARG A 73 5.35 19.91 2.32
CA ARG A 73 5.69 20.88 1.27
C ARG A 73 6.74 21.83 1.86
N PRO A 74 7.87 22.08 1.17
CA PRO A 74 8.90 22.99 1.64
C PRO A 74 8.34 24.35 2.04
#